data_AF-A0A8I1Q551-F1
#
_entry.id   AF-A0A8I1Q551-F1
#
_cell.length_a   1.000
_cell.length_b   1.000
_cell.length_c   1.000
_cell.angle_alpha   90.00
_cell.angle_beta   90.00
_cell.angle_gamma   90.00
#
_symmetry.space_group_name_H-M   'P 1'
#
loop_
_entity.id
_entity.type
_entity.pdbx_description
1 polymer ?
#
loop_
_entity_poly.entity_id
_entity_poly.type
_entity_poly.pdbx_seq_one_letter_code
_entity_poly.pdbx_strand_id
1 'polypeptide(L)'
;MKQLQYNRKSAWISLIMSLFIWTISLGLFANTTETTKAAIPSTTPAIWKAIDEQSASINQALKENQLTSIHEHAFAIRDLVNALPALSKDLSGEQKTTLQNNLGYVAQLATRMDKTGDANDKEGTQANWDKLQKILAQLRVLYPTPQST
;
A
#
# COMPACT_ATOMS: atom_id res chain seq x y z
N MET A 1 55.24 -28.52 40.74
CA MET A 1 53.85 -28.01 40.81
C MET A 1 53.90 -26.66 41.48
N LYS A 2 53.52 -25.58 40.79
CA LYS A 2 53.68 -24.20 41.28
C LYS A 2 52.41 -23.76 42.01
N GLN A 3 52.63 -23.18 43.19
CA GLN A 3 51.66 -22.65 44.14
C GLN A 3 50.87 -21.46 43.56
N LEU A 4 49.59 -21.40 43.93
CA LEU A 4 48.64 -20.33 43.63
C LEU A 4 49.03 -19.02 44.34
N GLN A 5 49.24 -17.95 43.57
CA GLN A 5 49.25 -16.58 44.10
C GLN A 5 48.12 -15.79 43.42
N TYR A 6 47.01 -15.68 44.14
CA TYR A 6 45.90 -14.79 43.84
C TYR A 6 46.21 -13.44 44.50
N ASN A 7 46.56 -12.43 43.69
CA ASN A 7 46.83 -11.09 44.19
C ASN A 7 45.61 -10.19 43.93
N ARG A 8 44.90 -9.86 45.03
CA ARG A 8 43.93 -8.77 45.13
C ARG A 8 44.62 -7.45 44.76
N LYS A 9 44.12 -6.70 43.78
CA LYS A 9 43.98 -5.23 43.89
C LYS A 9 42.84 -4.68 43.02
N SER A 10 42.01 -3.92 43.72
CA SER A 10 41.20 -2.79 43.27
C SER A 10 39.93 -3.06 42.45
N ALA A 11 38.85 -3.18 43.22
CA ALA A 11 37.49 -2.95 42.80
C ALA A 11 37.32 -1.55 42.17
N TRP A 12 36.89 -1.52 40.90
CA TRP A 12 36.20 -0.39 40.29
C TRP A 12 34.96 -0.93 39.59
N ILE A 13 34.00 -1.41 40.41
CA ILE A 13 32.62 -1.58 39.98
C ILE A 13 32.03 -0.16 39.97
N SER A 14 32.16 0.52 38.84
CA SER A 14 31.35 1.71 38.57
C SER A 14 29.93 1.23 38.28
N LEU A 15 29.15 1.18 39.35
CA LEU A 15 27.70 1.20 39.36
C LEU A 15 27.23 2.51 38.72
N ILE A 16 26.93 2.50 37.42
CA ILE A 16 26.01 3.46 36.82
C ILE A 16 24.82 2.68 36.30
N MET A 17 23.87 2.48 37.23
CA MET A 17 22.47 2.34 36.90
C MET A 17 22.03 3.60 36.16
N SER A 18 22.08 3.59 34.83
CA SER A 18 21.33 4.54 34.02
C SER A 18 20.17 3.80 33.36
N LEU A 19 19.06 3.79 34.08
CA LEU A 19 17.74 3.47 33.58
C LEU A 19 17.34 4.54 32.55
N PHE A 20 17.84 4.43 31.31
CA PHE A 20 17.17 4.99 30.15
C PHE A 20 16.28 3.91 29.56
N ILE A 21 15.29 3.49 30.34
CA ILE A 21 14.05 2.96 29.77
C ILE A 21 13.36 4.19 29.23
N TRP A 22 13.72 4.58 28.00
CA TRP A 22 12.81 5.36 27.19
C TRP A 22 11.57 4.48 27.08
N THR A 23 10.54 4.84 27.83
CA THR A 23 9.20 4.36 27.59
C THR A 23 8.84 4.85 26.20
N ILE A 24 9.23 4.09 25.17
CA ILE A 24 8.46 4.06 23.94
C ILE A 24 7.10 3.64 24.47
N SER A 25 6.20 4.61 24.56
CA SER A 25 4.79 4.33 24.60
C SER A 25 4.56 3.36 23.45
N LEU A 26 4.46 2.07 23.76
CA LEU A 26 3.68 1.12 23.00
C LEU A 26 2.23 1.63 23.14
N GLY A 27 1.98 2.79 22.54
CA GLY A 27 0.68 3.21 22.09
C GLY A 27 0.33 2.19 21.04
N LEU A 28 -0.21 1.09 21.53
CA LEU A 28 -1.33 0.37 20.97
C LEU A 28 -1.86 1.13 19.74
N PHE A 29 -1.36 0.81 18.56
CA PHE A 29 -2.07 1.13 17.32
C PHE A 29 -3.24 0.14 17.21
N ALA A 30 -4.12 0.15 18.22
CA ALA A 30 -5.53 -0.11 18.01
C ALA A 30 -6.14 1.17 17.43
N ASN A 31 -5.59 1.63 16.30
CA ASN A 31 -6.39 2.38 15.37
C ASN A 31 -7.17 1.32 14.60
N THR A 32 -8.21 0.80 15.24
CA THR A 32 -9.43 0.45 14.51
C THR A 32 -9.97 1.77 13.98
N THR A 33 -9.29 2.34 12.99
CA THR A 33 -9.98 3.11 11.99
C THR A 33 -10.92 2.09 11.39
N GLU A 34 -12.17 2.07 11.86
CA GLU A 34 -13.23 1.75 10.94
C GLU A 34 -12.95 2.64 9.74
N THR A 35 -12.41 2.04 8.68
CA THR A 35 -12.05 2.74 7.46
C THR A 35 -13.36 3.26 6.91
N THR A 36 -13.77 4.46 7.35
CA THR A 36 -14.77 5.26 6.68
C THR A 36 -14.27 5.34 5.26
N LYS A 37 -14.89 4.56 4.38
CA LYS A 37 -14.56 4.49 2.97
C LYS A 37 -14.40 5.92 2.47
N ALA A 38 -13.17 6.31 2.17
CA ALA A 38 -12.87 7.67 1.78
C ALA A 38 -13.80 8.04 0.62
N ALA A 39 -14.44 9.22 0.70
CA ALA A 39 -15.38 9.64 -0.32
C ALA A 39 -14.68 9.62 -1.69
N ILE A 40 -15.34 9.02 -2.68
CA ILE A 40 -14.81 8.97 -4.04
C ILE A 40 -14.74 10.40 -4.58
N PRO A 41 -13.57 10.87 -5.06
CA PRO A 41 -13.45 12.20 -5.63
C PRO A 41 -14.36 12.40 -6.85
N SER A 42 -14.88 13.61 -7.03
CA SER A 42 -15.86 13.93 -8.09
C SER A 42 -15.22 14.42 -9.40
N THR A 43 -13.89 14.41 -9.52
CA THR A 43 -13.17 14.87 -10.72
C THR A 43 -12.16 13.83 -11.18
N THR A 44 -12.00 13.69 -12.50
CA THR A 44 -11.05 12.75 -13.09
C THR A 44 -9.61 12.95 -12.60
N PRO A 45 -9.06 14.18 -12.51
CA PRO A 45 -7.71 14.38 -11.97
C PRO A 45 -7.58 13.94 -10.51
N ALA A 46 -8.60 14.20 -9.69
CA ALA A 46 -8.58 13.80 -8.27
C ALA A 46 -8.71 12.29 -8.10
N ILE A 47 -9.48 11.60 -8.96
CA ILE A 47 -9.54 10.13 -8.99
C ILE A 47 -8.15 9.56 -9.32
N TRP A 48 -7.48 10.06 -10.36
CA TRP A 48 -6.13 9.57 -10.71
C TRP A 48 -5.11 9.82 -9.62
N LYS A 49 -5.17 10.98 -8.95
CA LYS A 49 -4.34 11.26 -7.78
C LYS A 49 -4.60 10.23 -6.66
N ALA A 50 -5.86 9.94 -6.35
CA ALA A 50 -6.21 8.94 -5.35
C ALA A 50 -5.75 7.53 -5.75
N ILE A 51 -5.81 7.16 -7.04
CA ILE A 51 -5.26 5.89 -7.55
C ILE A 51 -3.74 5.84 -7.32
N ASP A 52 -3.03 6.94 -7.57
CA ASP A 52 -1.57 7.02 -7.36
C ASP A 52 -1.21 6.85 -5.87
N GLU A 53 -1.99 7.46 -4.97
CA GLU A 53 -1.83 7.31 -3.52
C GLU A 53 -2.05 5.86 -3.08
N GLN A 54 -3.13 5.20 -3.51
CA GLN A 54 -3.37 3.79 -3.19
C GLN A 54 -2.31 2.86 -3.78
N SER A 55 -1.82 3.18 -4.98
CA SER A 55 -0.74 2.44 -5.64
C SER A 55 0.57 2.52 -4.84
N ALA A 56 0.87 3.70 -4.28
CA ALA A 56 2.02 3.88 -3.40
C ALA A 56 1.88 3.07 -2.10
N SER A 57 0.68 3.03 -1.50
CA SER A 57 0.40 2.20 -0.33
C SER A 57 0.59 0.70 -0.60
N ILE A 58 0.14 0.19 -1.75
CA ILE A 58 0.39 -1.21 -2.14
C ILE A 58 1.89 -1.49 -2.27
N ASN A 59 2.64 -0.61 -2.94
CA ASN A 59 4.09 -0.76 -3.08
C ASN A 59 4.79 -0.79 -1.71
N GLN A 60 4.37 0.06 -0.78
CA GLN A 60 4.91 0.07 0.57
C GLN A 60 4.58 -1.22 1.32
N ALA A 61 3.33 -1.68 1.27
CA ALA A 61 2.89 -2.92 1.90
C ALA A 61 3.66 -4.15 1.38
N LEU A 62 3.89 -4.24 0.05
CA LEU A 62 4.70 -5.30 -0.56
C LEU A 62 6.17 -5.25 -0.08
N LYS A 63 6.74 -4.05 0.04
CA LYS A 63 8.10 -3.84 0.56
C LYS A 63 8.22 -4.25 2.03
N GLU A 64 7.24 -3.90 2.85
CA GLU A 64 7.19 -4.19 4.29
C GLU A 64 6.63 -5.58 4.63
N ASN A 65 6.22 -6.34 3.63
CA ASN A 65 5.59 -7.66 3.79
C ASN A 65 4.26 -7.63 4.58
N GLN A 66 3.54 -6.51 4.52
CA GLN A 66 2.22 -6.32 5.12
C GLN A 66 1.13 -6.75 4.13
N LEU A 67 1.04 -8.06 3.87
CA LEU A 67 0.18 -8.56 2.78
C LEU A 67 -1.31 -8.51 3.10
N THR A 68 -1.68 -8.54 4.38
CA THR A 68 -3.09 -8.58 4.81
C THR A 68 -3.84 -7.27 4.59
N SER A 69 -3.17 -6.12 4.47
CA SER A 69 -3.82 -4.82 4.20
C SER A 69 -3.89 -4.47 2.71
N ILE A 70 -3.26 -5.25 1.84
CA ILE A 70 -3.19 -4.95 0.39
C ILE A 70 -4.60 -4.94 -0.24
N HIS A 71 -5.52 -5.76 0.25
CA HIS A 71 -6.88 -5.85 -0.30
C HIS A 71 -7.66 -4.54 -0.14
N GLU A 72 -7.48 -3.80 0.96
CA GLU A 72 -8.13 -2.52 1.20
C GLU A 72 -7.76 -1.52 0.10
N HIS A 73 -6.47 -1.41 -0.20
CA HIS A 73 -5.95 -0.53 -1.24
C HIS A 73 -6.36 -0.98 -2.64
N ALA A 74 -6.31 -2.29 -2.91
CA ALA A 74 -6.70 -2.83 -4.21
C ALA A 74 -8.19 -2.63 -4.51
N PHE A 75 -9.06 -2.76 -3.50
CA PHE A 75 -10.49 -2.46 -3.64
C PHE A 75 -10.77 -0.96 -3.71
N ALA A 76 -9.99 -0.12 -3.04
CA ALA A 76 -10.07 1.33 -3.23
C ALA A 76 -9.77 1.71 -4.69
N ILE A 77 -8.71 1.15 -5.28
CA ILE A 77 -8.40 1.36 -6.71
C ILE A 77 -9.55 0.89 -7.61
N ARG A 78 -10.13 -0.29 -7.35
CA ARG A 78 -11.30 -0.79 -8.09
C ARG A 78 -12.45 0.23 -8.06
N ASP A 79 -12.77 0.73 -6.88
CA ASP A 79 -13.89 1.66 -6.69
C ASP A 79 -13.63 3.02 -7.37
N LEU A 80 -12.39 3.51 -7.29
CA LEU A 80 -11.94 4.72 -7.98
C LEU A 80 -12.04 4.58 -9.50
N VAL A 81 -11.56 3.46 -10.06
CA VAL A 81 -11.64 3.18 -11.50
C VAL A 81 -13.10 3.02 -11.95
N ASN A 82 -13.96 2.40 -11.14
CA ASN A 82 -15.40 2.27 -11.43
C ASN A 82 -16.15 3.62 -11.41
N ALA A 83 -15.59 4.66 -10.81
CA ALA A 83 -16.19 6.00 -10.83
C ALA A 83 -15.85 6.80 -12.10
N LEU A 84 -14.81 6.41 -12.84
CA LEU A 84 -14.38 7.11 -14.06
C LEU A 84 -15.45 7.19 -15.15
N PRO A 85 -16.27 6.16 -15.47
CA PRO A 85 -17.24 6.22 -16.56
C PRO A 85 -18.20 7.41 -16.48
N ALA A 86 -18.67 7.76 -15.28
CA ALA A 86 -19.59 8.88 -15.06
C ALA A 86 -18.96 10.25 -15.35
N LEU A 87 -17.63 10.35 -15.25
CA LEU A 87 -16.85 11.56 -15.48
C LEU A 87 -16.24 11.62 -16.89
N SER A 88 -16.37 10.55 -17.68
CA SER A 88 -15.68 10.35 -18.96
C SER A 88 -16.49 10.82 -20.17
N LYS A 89 -17.13 11.99 -20.06
CA LYS A 89 -18.04 12.50 -21.11
C LYS A 89 -17.31 12.74 -22.43
N ASP A 90 -16.09 13.23 -22.35
CA ASP A 90 -15.27 13.65 -23.49
C ASP A 90 -14.53 12.50 -24.19
N LEU A 91 -14.59 11.27 -23.65
CA LEU A 91 -14.02 10.11 -24.31
C LEU A 91 -14.82 9.72 -25.57
N SER A 92 -14.10 9.31 -26.61
CA SER A 92 -14.67 8.70 -27.81
C SER A 92 -15.38 7.37 -27.50
N GLY A 93 -16.19 6.86 -28.44
CA GLY A 93 -16.87 5.56 -28.27
C GLY A 93 -15.89 4.39 -28.07
N GLU A 94 -14.77 4.41 -28.79
CA GLU A 94 -13.71 3.41 -28.66
C GLU A 94 -12.98 3.50 -27.31
N GLN A 95 -12.70 4.71 -26.84
CA GLN A 95 -12.10 4.95 -25.53
C GLN A 95 -13.03 4.53 -24.39
N LYS A 96 -14.34 4.81 -24.50
CA LYS A 96 -15.36 4.35 -23.53
C LYS A 96 -15.47 2.82 -23.49
N THR A 97 -15.40 2.17 -24.65
CA THR A 97 -15.36 0.70 -24.74
C THR A 97 -14.11 0.14 -24.08
N THR A 98 -12.95 0.76 -24.32
CA THR A 98 -11.68 0.39 -23.69
C THR A 98 -11.74 0.54 -22.17
N LEU A 99 -12.28 1.65 -21.66
CA LEU A 99 -12.52 1.87 -20.25
C LEU A 99 -13.40 0.75 -19.66
N GLN A 100 -14.57 0.52 -20.26
CA GLN A 100 -15.56 -0.45 -19.77
C GLN A 100 -15.00 -1.88 -19.73
N ASN A 101 -14.28 -2.30 -20.77
CA ASN A 101 -13.67 -3.62 -20.84
C ASN A 101 -12.62 -3.85 -19.74
N ASN A 102 -11.93 -2.79 -19.33
CA ASN A 102 -10.89 -2.87 -18.31
C ASN A 102 -11.41 -2.83 -16.86
N LEU A 103 -12.63 -2.33 -16.62
CA LEU A 103 -13.23 -2.33 -15.26
C LEU A 103 -13.31 -3.74 -14.68
N GLY A 104 -13.72 -4.72 -15.50
CA GLY A 104 -13.80 -6.13 -15.10
C GLY A 104 -12.45 -6.71 -14.72
N TYR A 105 -11.39 -6.40 -15.48
CA TYR A 105 -10.04 -6.87 -15.18
C TYR A 105 -9.49 -6.26 -13.89
N VAL A 106 -9.74 -4.96 -13.64
CA VAL A 106 -9.37 -4.31 -12.38
C VAL A 106 -10.04 -5.01 -11.18
N ALA A 107 -11.35 -5.26 -11.26
CA ALA A 107 -12.08 -5.94 -10.19
C ALA A 107 -11.56 -7.37 -9.94
N GLN A 108 -11.28 -8.12 -11.00
CA GLN A 108 -10.72 -9.47 -10.89
C GLN A 108 -9.33 -9.48 -10.26
N LEU A 109 -8.45 -8.55 -10.65
CA LEU A 109 -7.10 -8.47 -10.09
C LEU A 109 -7.11 -8.04 -8.63
N ALA A 110 -7.96 -7.07 -8.25
CA ALA A 110 -8.13 -6.70 -6.85
C ALA A 110 -8.57 -7.89 -5.99
N THR A 111 -9.54 -8.69 -6.48
CA THR A 111 -9.99 -9.93 -5.81
C THR A 111 -8.90 -11.00 -5.74
N ARG A 112 -7.99 -11.06 -6.71
CA ARG A 112 -6.86 -11.99 -6.67
C ARG A 112 -5.80 -11.54 -5.67
N MET A 113 -5.51 -10.24 -5.61
CA MET A 113 -4.59 -9.65 -4.63
C MET A 113 -5.08 -9.86 -3.21
N ASP A 114 -6.38 -9.77 -2.98
CA ASP A 114 -7.04 -10.15 -1.72
C ASP A 114 -6.75 -11.60 -1.36
N LYS A 115 -7.08 -12.54 -2.25
CA LYS A 115 -6.82 -13.98 -2.01
C LYS A 115 -5.36 -14.33 -1.80
N THR A 116 -4.44 -13.74 -2.58
CA THR A 116 -3.01 -14.01 -2.42
C THR A 116 -2.44 -13.32 -1.18
N GLY A 117 -2.97 -12.16 -0.80
CA GLY A 117 -2.63 -11.46 0.44
C GLY A 117 -3.03 -12.27 1.67
N ASP A 118 -4.26 -12.76 1.72
CA ASP A 118 -4.79 -13.64 2.77
C ASP A 118 -4.02 -14.97 2.87
N ALA A 119 -3.57 -15.50 1.74
CA ALA A 119 -2.74 -16.70 1.68
C ALA A 119 -1.26 -16.45 2.06
N ASN A 120 -0.88 -15.21 2.38
CA ASN A 120 0.52 -14.79 2.59
C ASN A 120 1.45 -15.11 1.39
N ASP A 121 0.88 -15.15 0.18
CA ASP A 121 1.57 -15.40 -1.08
C ASP A 121 2.08 -14.07 -1.65
N LYS A 122 3.31 -13.70 -1.26
CA LYS A 122 3.96 -12.47 -1.70
C LYS A 122 4.15 -12.43 -3.22
N GLU A 123 4.62 -13.53 -3.80
CA GLU A 123 4.93 -13.59 -5.23
C GLU A 123 3.66 -13.51 -6.08
N GLY A 124 2.60 -14.23 -5.67
CA GLY A 124 1.29 -14.12 -6.30
C GLY A 124 0.69 -12.72 -6.15
N THR A 125 0.85 -12.08 -4.99
CA THR A 125 0.37 -10.71 -4.79
C THR A 125 1.10 -9.72 -5.68
N GLN A 126 2.44 -9.80 -5.76
CA GLN A 126 3.26 -8.99 -6.67
C GLN A 126 2.86 -9.22 -8.13
N ALA A 127 2.71 -10.47 -8.56
CA ALA A 127 2.37 -10.79 -9.94
C ALA A 127 0.97 -10.28 -10.36
N ASN A 128 0.00 -10.25 -9.43
CA ASN A 128 -1.30 -9.64 -9.68
C ASN A 128 -1.22 -8.10 -9.65
N TRP A 129 -0.40 -7.53 -8.76
CA TRP A 129 -0.15 -6.09 -8.72
C TRP A 129 0.48 -5.57 -10.02
N ASP A 130 1.50 -6.24 -10.54
CA ASP A 130 2.16 -5.86 -11.80
C ASP A 130 1.19 -5.85 -12.98
N LYS A 131 0.23 -6.78 -13.00
CA LYS A 131 -0.85 -6.82 -14.01
C LYS A 131 -1.81 -5.65 -13.84
N LEU A 132 -2.17 -5.32 -12.60
CA LEU A 132 -3.04 -4.20 -12.30
C LEU A 132 -2.38 -2.88 -12.73
N GLN A 133 -1.10 -2.68 -12.43
CA GLN A 133 -0.33 -1.50 -12.86
C GLN A 133 -0.35 -1.32 -14.38
N LYS A 134 -0.21 -2.41 -15.16
CA LYS A 134 -0.28 -2.35 -16.62
C LYS A 134 -1.65 -1.87 -17.11
N ILE A 135 -2.74 -2.36 -16.51
CA ILE A 135 -4.09 -1.91 -16.85
C ILE A 135 -4.31 -0.45 -16.44
N LEU A 136 -3.84 -0.05 -15.25
CA LEU A 136 -3.93 1.34 -14.80
C LEU A 136 -3.19 2.28 -15.75
N ALA A 137 -2.01 1.89 -16.23
CA ALA A 137 -1.27 2.66 -17.23
C ALA A 137 -2.04 2.78 -18.56
N GLN A 138 -2.63 1.68 -19.05
CA GLN A 138 -3.47 1.69 -20.26
C GLN A 138 -4.69 2.61 -20.10
N LEU A 139 -5.36 2.56 -18.94
CA LEU A 139 -6.49 3.43 -18.64
C LEU A 139 -6.09 4.90 -18.52
N ARG A 140 -4.91 5.20 -17.96
CA ARG A 140 -4.44 6.58 -17.76
C ARG A 140 -4.21 7.31 -19.09
N VAL A 141 -3.81 6.60 -20.15
CA VAL A 141 -3.64 7.17 -21.49
C VAL A 141 -4.94 7.79 -22.04
N LEU A 142 -6.11 7.33 -21.58
CA LEU A 142 -7.40 7.90 -21.97
C LEU A 142 -7.63 9.31 -21.41
N TYR A 143 -6.88 9.71 -20.37
CA TYR A 143 -7.05 10.97 -19.64
C TYR A 143 -5.75 11.80 -19.64
N PRO A 144 -5.34 12.36 -20.80
CA PRO A 144 -4.18 13.22 -20.84
C PRO A 144 -4.39 14.42 -19.91
N THR A 145 -3.42 14.71 -19.07
CA THR A 145 -3.41 15.98 -18.32
C THR A 145 -3.40 17.12 -19.35
N PRO A 146 -4.27 18.13 -19.22
CA PRO A 146 -4.18 19.33 -20.05
C PRO A 146 -2.75 19.87 -19.92
N GLN A 147 -2.01 19.90 -21.03
CA GLN A 147 -0.76 20.65 -21.07
C GLN A 147 -1.11 22.09 -20.76
N SER A 148 -0.51 22.65 -19.71
CA SER A 148 -0.51 24.09 -19.47
C SER A 148 0.12 24.73 -20.71
N THR A 149 -0.72 25.26 -21.60
CA THR A 149 -0.30 26.12 -22.72
C THR A 149 0.13 27.47 -22.20
#